data_AF-A0A286E1P0-F1
#
_entry.id   AF-A0A286E1P0-F1
#
_cell.length_a   1.000
_cell.length_b   1.000
_cell.length_c   1.000
_cell.angle_alpha   90.00
_cell.angle_beta   90.00
_cell.angle_gamma   90.00
#
_symmetry.space_group_name_H-M   'P 1'
#
loop_
_entity.id
_entity.type
_entity.pdbx_description
1 polymer ?
#
loop_
_entity_poly.entity_id
_entity_poly.type
_entity_poly.pdbx_seq_one_letter_code
_entity_poly.pdbx_strand_id
1 'polypeptide(L)'
;MNARTAPGADAEAPAGRGPTRARHRARSPIISPGWQPALLTAVLAGLLAAGASFGQWAALPAVVLLQAVTAAGWFRLNGMWPARQGIVLAFAGGLAADAAVLAVDEDDVPGALLGVLGVWFLLVIVLQLRHRGSSDERLDSLTATSASTLLTVVAGALLAAVEVSGAAVAVAAGGVAAATVVRALPGPPALTSPLALAAGFGVGVWASGQDIGTPALALGAAGGACALLGLRVASYDFPSRFVHFTAGVALPLTAAAPAVYPLAVALL
;
A
#
# COMPACT_ATOMS: atom_id res chain seq x y z
N MET A 1 -42.65 -50.73 -48.63
CA MET A 1 -43.12 -51.94 -47.93
C MET A 1 -41.91 -52.69 -47.41
N ASN A 2 -42.00 -53.29 -46.21
CA ASN A 2 -40.96 -53.92 -45.36
C ASN A 2 -40.39 -52.93 -44.31
N ALA A 3 -40.93 -52.75 -43.10
CA ALA A 3 -41.32 -53.63 -41.98
C ALA A 3 -40.18 -53.89 -40.96
N ARG A 4 -40.30 -53.19 -39.80
CA ARG A 4 -39.93 -53.50 -38.38
C ARG A 4 -38.49 -54.03 -38.12
N THR A 5 -37.74 -53.50 -37.15
CA THR A 5 -37.98 -53.63 -35.70
C THR A 5 -37.07 -52.68 -34.88
N ALA A 6 -37.63 -52.08 -33.82
CA ALA A 6 -36.95 -51.76 -32.54
C ALA A 6 -37.62 -52.66 -31.48
N PRO A 7 -36.99 -53.11 -30.37
CA PRO A 7 -36.34 -52.23 -29.38
C PRO A 7 -35.10 -52.82 -28.64
N GLY A 8 -34.32 -51.95 -28.02
CA GLY A 8 -33.25 -52.34 -27.08
C GLY A 8 -32.84 -51.14 -26.24
N ALA A 9 -33.52 -50.95 -25.11
CA ALA A 9 -33.15 -49.97 -24.10
C ALA A 9 -32.12 -50.61 -23.17
N ASP A 10 -30.84 -50.43 -23.50
CA ASP A 10 -29.75 -50.78 -22.60
C ASP A 10 -29.57 -49.63 -21.62
N ALA A 11 -30.08 -49.83 -20.40
CA ALA A 11 -29.86 -48.97 -19.26
C ALA A 11 -28.37 -49.05 -18.86
N GLU A 12 -27.57 -48.08 -19.31
CA GLU A 12 -26.19 -47.91 -18.88
C GLU A 12 -26.17 -47.47 -17.40
N ALA A 13 -25.77 -48.38 -16.53
CA ALA A 13 -25.57 -48.13 -15.11
C ALA A 13 -24.51 -47.03 -14.90
N PRO A 14 -24.66 -46.10 -13.94
CA PRO A 14 -23.67 -45.05 -13.73
C PRO A 14 -22.39 -45.67 -13.16
N ALA A 15 -21.35 -45.74 -13.99
CA ALA A 15 -20.00 -46.08 -13.57
C ALA A 15 -19.58 -45.13 -12.42
N GLY A 16 -19.12 -45.74 -11.32
CA GLY A 16 -18.92 -45.09 -10.04
C GLY A 16 -18.10 -43.79 -10.10
N ARG A 17 -18.54 -42.80 -9.31
CA ARG A 17 -17.69 -41.68 -8.89
C ARG A 17 -16.50 -42.26 -8.11
N GLY A 18 -15.37 -42.43 -8.79
CA GLY A 18 -14.09 -42.57 -8.11
C GLY A 18 -13.88 -41.38 -7.16
N PRO A 19 -13.15 -41.55 -6.05
CA PRO A 19 -12.97 -40.50 -5.07
C PRO A 19 -12.40 -39.28 -5.78
N THR A 20 -13.17 -38.18 -5.80
CA THR A 20 -12.66 -36.86 -6.17
C THR A 20 -11.54 -36.55 -5.20
N ARG A 21 -10.29 -36.83 -5.60
CA ARG A 21 -9.13 -36.23 -4.97
C ARG A 21 -9.39 -34.74 -5.02
N ALA A 22 -9.69 -34.17 -3.86
CA ALA A 22 -9.59 -32.75 -3.65
C ALA A 22 -8.18 -32.38 -4.11
N ARG A 23 -8.05 -31.91 -5.36
CA ARG A 23 -6.86 -31.22 -5.79
C ARG A 23 -6.79 -30.05 -4.82
N HIS A 24 -5.95 -30.17 -3.79
CA HIS A 24 -5.45 -29.01 -3.09
C HIS A 24 -5.07 -28.05 -4.20
N ARG A 25 -5.86 -27.00 -4.41
CA ARG A 25 -5.46 -25.90 -5.29
C ARG A 25 -4.11 -25.51 -4.72
N ALA A 26 -3.03 -25.85 -5.43
CA ALA A 26 -1.71 -25.39 -5.05
C ALA A 26 -1.88 -23.89 -4.88
N ARG A 27 -1.69 -23.39 -3.66
CA ARG A 27 -1.84 -21.96 -3.39
C ARG A 27 -0.95 -21.29 -4.40
N SER A 28 -1.56 -20.49 -5.27
CA SER A 28 -0.83 -19.70 -6.23
C SER A 28 0.24 -18.93 -5.46
N PRO A 29 1.53 -19.08 -5.80
CA PRO A 29 2.62 -18.59 -4.98
C PRO A 29 2.52 -17.07 -4.90
N ILE A 30 2.44 -16.53 -3.68
CA ILE A 30 2.43 -15.09 -3.46
C ILE A 30 3.87 -14.57 -3.55
N ILE A 31 4.15 -13.76 -4.56
CA ILE A 31 5.48 -13.27 -4.89
C ILE A 31 5.62 -11.85 -4.35
N SER A 32 6.66 -11.61 -3.55
CA SER A 32 6.98 -10.28 -3.06
C SER A 32 7.68 -9.43 -4.14
N PRO A 33 7.53 -8.10 -4.11
CA PRO A 33 8.33 -7.19 -4.95
C PRO A 33 9.83 -7.48 -4.83
N GLY A 34 10.55 -7.36 -5.95
CA GLY A 34 11.98 -7.64 -6.02
C GLY A 34 12.87 -6.47 -5.59
N TRP A 35 14.15 -6.57 -5.94
CA TRP A 35 15.18 -5.59 -5.56
C TRP A 35 14.97 -4.19 -6.14
N GLN A 36 14.51 -4.07 -7.40
CA GLN A 36 14.33 -2.76 -8.03
C GLN A 36 13.28 -1.88 -7.32
N PRO A 37 12.06 -2.39 -7.00
CA PRO A 37 11.12 -1.65 -6.16
C PRO A 37 11.68 -1.27 -4.79
N ALA A 38 12.40 -2.19 -4.14
CA ALA A 38 12.99 -1.92 -2.82
C ALA A 38 14.00 -0.76 -2.85
N LEU A 39 14.85 -0.71 -3.88
CA LEU A 39 15.77 0.42 -4.07
C LEU A 39 15.04 1.74 -4.30
N LEU A 40 13.97 1.74 -5.10
CA LEU A 40 13.17 2.95 -5.34
C LEU A 40 12.42 3.40 -4.08
N THR A 41 11.90 2.47 -3.27
CA THR A 41 11.35 2.79 -1.94
C THR A 41 12.43 3.42 -1.07
N ALA A 42 13.65 2.87 -1.05
CA ALA A 42 14.75 3.41 -0.26
C ALA A 42 15.15 4.82 -0.72
N VAL A 43 15.17 5.09 -2.04
CA VAL A 43 15.41 6.43 -2.58
C VAL A 43 14.30 7.39 -2.17
N LEU A 44 13.02 7.00 -2.33
CA LEU A 44 11.88 7.84 -1.96
C LEU A 44 11.85 8.14 -0.45
N ALA A 45 12.15 7.14 0.38
CA ALA A 45 12.30 7.29 1.82
C ALA A 45 13.47 8.21 2.18
N GLY A 46 14.59 8.10 1.46
CA GLY A 46 15.75 9.00 1.60
C GLY A 46 15.42 10.44 1.23
N LEU A 47 14.67 10.66 0.14
CA LEU A 47 14.18 11.99 -0.25
C LEU A 47 13.24 12.58 0.81
N LEU A 48 12.32 11.78 1.35
CA LEU A 48 11.44 12.19 2.42
C LEU A 48 12.22 12.54 3.69
N ALA A 49 13.15 11.69 4.11
CA ALA A 49 14.00 11.93 5.28
C ALA A 49 14.87 13.18 5.13
N ALA A 50 15.46 13.39 3.94
CA ALA A 50 16.24 14.57 3.64
C ALA A 50 15.38 15.84 3.66
N GLY A 51 14.20 15.81 3.04
CA GLY A 51 13.25 16.93 3.05
C GLY A 51 12.73 17.25 4.45
N ALA A 52 12.42 16.23 5.26
CA ALA A 52 11.94 16.36 6.62
C ALA A 52 12.92 17.15 7.52
N SER A 53 14.23 17.02 7.29
CA SER A 53 15.25 17.80 7.99
C SER A 53 15.18 19.32 7.75
N PHE A 54 14.47 19.76 6.70
CA PHE A 54 14.30 21.17 6.35
C PHE A 54 12.83 21.64 6.47
N GLY A 55 11.96 20.84 7.08
CA GLY A 55 10.56 21.17 7.33
C GLY A 55 9.58 20.72 6.25
N GLN A 56 8.28 20.98 6.48
CA GLN A 56 7.18 20.43 5.68
C GLN A 56 7.28 20.77 4.19
N TRP A 57 7.55 22.04 3.85
CA TRP A 57 7.64 22.48 2.46
C TRP A 57 8.76 21.79 1.67
N ALA A 58 9.87 21.44 2.33
CA ALA A 58 10.96 20.70 1.70
C ALA A 58 10.64 19.20 1.56
N ALA A 59 9.82 18.63 2.46
CA ALA A 59 9.33 17.25 2.38
C ALA A 59 8.18 17.06 1.37
N LEU A 60 7.39 18.11 1.11
CA LEU A 60 6.19 18.08 0.26
C LEU A 60 6.41 17.40 -1.10
N PRO A 61 7.48 17.69 -1.88
CA PRO A 61 7.70 17.03 -3.17
C PRO A 61 7.81 15.50 -3.08
N ALA A 62 8.40 14.98 -1.99
CA ALA A 62 8.51 13.54 -1.77
C ALA A 62 7.15 12.92 -1.42
N VAL A 63 6.32 13.62 -0.64
CA VAL A 63 4.95 13.19 -0.31
C VAL A 63 4.06 13.19 -1.55
N VAL A 64 4.10 14.25 -2.36
CA VAL A 64 3.36 14.33 -3.63
C VAL A 64 3.77 13.21 -4.59
N LEU A 65 5.09 12.95 -4.71
CA LEU A 65 5.59 11.84 -5.52
C LEU A 65 5.10 10.49 -4.99
N LEU A 66 5.13 10.28 -3.67
CA LEU A 66 4.60 9.09 -3.03
C LEU A 66 3.11 8.89 -3.37
N GLN A 67 2.28 9.93 -3.20
CA GLN A 67 0.86 9.89 -3.53
C GLN A 67 0.60 9.55 -5.01
N ALA A 68 1.37 10.13 -5.93
CA ALA A 68 1.23 9.85 -7.36
C ALA A 68 1.52 8.36 -7.67
N VAL A 69 2.61 7.82 -7.12
CA VAL A 69 2.97 6.41 -7.31
C VAL A 69 2.00 5.49 -6.57
N THR A 70 1.50 5.86 -5.39
CA THR A 70 0.45 5.12 -4.66
C THR A 70 -0.84 5.04 -5.46
N ALA A 71 -1.32 6.17 -5.99
CA ALA A 71 -2.52 6.22 -6.82
C ALA A 71 -2.37 5.31 -8.05
N ALA A 72 -1.32 5.49 -8.85
CA ALA A 72 -1.10 4.69 -10.04
C ALA A 72 -0.84 3.20 -9.70
N GLY A 73 -0.08 2.95 -8.64
CA GLY A 73 0.33 1.63 -8.19
C GLY A 73 -0.85 0.79 -7.69
N TRP A 74 -1.78 1.39 -6.95
CA TRP A 74 -2.97 0.71 -6.45
C TRP A 74 -3.90 0.24 -7.57
N PHE A 75 -4.18 1.11 -8.56
CA PHE A 75 -4.99 0.72 -9.71
C PHE A 75 -4.31 -0.35 -10.57
N ARG A 76 -2.97 -0.31 -10.69
CA ARG A 76 -2.22 -1.41 -11.33
C ARG A 76 -2.35 -2.71 -10.56
N LEU A 77 -2.26 -2.67 -9.24
CA LEU A 77 -2.40 -3.85 -8.36
C LEU A 77 -3.75 -4.53 -8.53
N ASN A 78 -4.81 -3.74 -8.69
CA ASN A 78 -6.17 -4.24 -8.89
C ASN A 78 -6.49 -4.58 -10.36
N GLY A 79 -5.50 -4.59 -11.27
CA GLY A 79 -5.72 -4.93 -12.68
C GLY A 79 -6.52 -3.89 -13.48
N MET A 80 -6.75 -2.70 -12.92
CA MET A 80 -7.61 -1.67 -13.48
C MET A 80 -6.86 -0.65 -14.34
N TRP A 81 -5.64 -0.96 -14.80
CA TRP A 81 -4.85 0.00 -15.58
C TRP A 81 -5.29 0.06 -17.06
N PRO A 82 -5.45 1.26 -17.68
CA PRO A 82 -5.36 2.61 -17.10
C PRO A 82 -6.74 3.22 -16.74
N ALA A 83 -7.17 3.11 -15.48
CA ALA A 83 -8.36 3.78 -14.92
C ALA A 83 -8.08 5.27 -14.64
N ARG A 84 -7.92 6.07 -15.70
CA ARG A 84 -7.47 7.48 -15.64
C ARG A 84 -8.27 8.33 -14.63
N GLN A 85 -9.61 8.23 -14.64
CA GLN A 85 -10.46 9.04 -13.77
C GLN A 85 -10.27 8.70 -12.29
N GLY A 86 -10.21 7.41 -11.95
CA GLY A 86 -10.00 6.97 -10.58
C GLY A 86 -8.61 7.34 -10.05
N ILE A 87 -7.57 7.19 -10.89
CA ILE A 87 -6.20 7.58 -10.54
C ILE A 87 -6.11 9.10 -10.29
N VAL A 88 -6.67 9.91 -11.19
CA VAL A 88 -6.69 11.37 -11.05
C VAL A 88 -7.46 11.78 -9.80
N LEU A 89 -8.62 11.17 -9.54
CA LEU A 89 -9.42 11.48 -8.36
C LEU A 89 -8.69 11.15 -7.07
N ALA A 90 -8.07 9.97 -6.97
CA ALA A 90 -7.29 9.58 -5.79
C ALA A 90 -6.08 10.51 -5.58
N PHE A 91 -5.31 10.78 -6.63
CA PHE A 91 -4.16 11.68 -6.55
C PHE A 91 -4.57 13.11 -6.14
N ALA A 92 -5.66 13.64 -6.70
CA ALA A 92 -6.20 14.93 -6.28
C ALA A 92 -6.61 14.94 -4.80
N GLY A 93 -7.03 13.81 -4.25
CA GLY A 93 -7.32 13.66 -2.82
C GLY A 93 -6.06 13.78 -1.96
N GLY A 94 -4.95 13.19 -2.40
CA GLY A 94 -3.64 13.39 -1.78
C GLY A 94 -3.23 14.87 -1.77
N LEU A 95 -3.32 15.54 -2.92
CA LEU A 95 -3.00 16.98 -3.02
C LEU A 95 -3.89 17.85 -2.13
N ALA A 96 -5.18 17.52 -2.04
CA ALA A 96 -6.10 18.21 -1.15
C ALA A 96 -5.79 17.96 0.33
N ALA A 97 -5.34 16.75 0.68
CA ALA A 97 -4.87 16.42 2.01
C ALA A 97 -3.62 17.23 2.38
N ASP A 98 -2.64 17.32 1.48
CA ASP A 98 -1.42 18.12 1.71
C ASP A 98 -1.75 19.60 1.89
N ALA A 99 -2.62 20.14 1.03
CA ALA A 99 -3.07 21.53 1.15
C ALA A 99 -3.84 21.77 2.46
N ALA A 100 -4.66 20.82 2.89
CA ALA A 100 -5.41 20.93 4.14
C ALA A 100 -4.48 20.87 5.36
N VAL A 101 -3.51 19.95 5.38
CA VAL A 101 -2.48 19.84 6.43
C VAL A 101 -1.68 21.15 6.56
N LEU A 102 -1.27 21.74 5.43
CA LEU A 102 -0.48 22.98 5.42
C LEU A 102 -1.29 24.24 5.76
N ALA A 103 -2.62 24.15 5.84
CA ALA A 103 -3.51 25.29 6.04
C ALA A 103 -4.12 25.36 7.45
N VAL A 104 -3.93 24.33 8.26
CA VAL A 104 -4.48 24.22 9.62
C VAL A 104 -3.35 24.12 10.64
N ASP A 105 -3.67 24.42 11.90
CA ASP A 105 -2.76 24.16 13.02
C ASP A 105 -2.72 22.66 13.34
N GLU A 106 -1.66 22.23 14.04
CA GLU A 106 -1.38 20.81 14.35
C GLU A 106 -2.58 20.07 14.96
N ASP A 107 -3.30 20.71 15.90
CA ASP A 107 -4.45 20.13 16.61
C ASP A 107 -5.63 19.79 15.67
N ASP A 108 -5.75 20.52 14.55
CA ASP A 108 -6.85 20.39 13.60
C ASP A 108 -6.54 19.43 12.44
N VAL A 109 -5.28 18.97 12.31
CA VAL A 109 -4.83 18.08 11.23
C VAL A 109 -5.69 16.80 11.09
N PRO A 110 -6.02 16.04 12.17
CA PRO A 110 -6.87 14.86 12.02
C PRO A 110 -8.25 15.20 11.46
N GLY A 111 -8.83 16.32 11.90
CA GLY A 111 -10.11 16.83 11.41
C GLY A 111 -10.04 17.23 9.93
N ALA A 112 -8.96 17.88 9.52
CA ALA A 112 -8.70 18.28 8.14
C ALA A 112 -8.61 17.06 7.21
N LEU A 113 -7.83 16.03 7.58
CA LEU A 113 -7.70 14.79 6.80
C LEU A 113 -9.03 14.04 6.70
N LEU A 114 -9.80 13.95 7.80
CA LEU A 114 -11.14 13.35 7.79
C LEU A 114 -12.12 14.14 6.92
N GLY A 115 -12.05 15.47 6.94
CA GLY A 115 -12.83 16.35 6.08
C GLY A 115 -12.56 16.09 4.59
N VAL A 116 -11.28 16.01 4.21
CA VAL A 116 -10.86 15.66 2.84
C VAL A 116 -11.39 14.28 2.45
N LEU A 117 -11.22 13.25 3.30
CA LEU A 117 -11.75 11.91 3.05
C LEU A 117 -13.26 11.91 2.85
N GLY A 118 -14.01 12.62 3.70
CA GLY A 118 -15.46 12.71 3.59
C GLY A 118 -15.91 13.28 2.25
N VAL A 119 -15.33 14.42 1.85
CA VAL A 119 -15.61 15.06 0.55
C VAL A 119 -15.22 14.12 -0.60
N TRP A 120 -14.04 13.50 -0.54
CA TRP A 120 -13.56 12.64 -1.62
C TRP A 120 -14.35 11.35 -1.76
N PHE A 121 -14.79 10.72 -0.66
CA PHE A 121 -15.65 9.54 -0.76
C PHE A 121 -17.01 9.87 -1.39
N LEU A 122 -17.56 11.06 -1.16
CA LEU A 122 -18.75 11.52 -1.89
C LEU A 122 -18.45 11.65 -3.39
N LEU A 123 -17.29 12.21 -3.78
CA LEU A 123 -16.88 12.29 -5.19
C LEU A 123 -16.67 10.90 -5.81
N VAL A 124 -16.11 9.95 -5.06
CA VAL A 124 -15.99 8.56 -5.51
C VAL A 124 -17.37 7.95 -5.74
N ILE A 125 -18.32 8.13 -4.83
CA ILE A 125 -19.70 7.67 -5.02
C ILE A 125 -20.32 8.29 -6.27
N VAL A 126 -20.18 9.61 -6.47
CA VAL A 126 -20.66 10.31 -7.67
C VAL A 126 -20.04 9.74 -8.95
N LEU A 127 -18.74 9.44 -8.93
CA LEU A 127 -18.04 8.79 -10.05
C LEU A 127 -18.66 7.41 -10.35
N GLN A 128 -18.92 6.60 -9.33
CA GLN A 128 -19.49 5.26 -9.50
C GLN A 128 -20.97 5.28 -9.93
N LEU A 129 -21.74 6.28 -9.52
CA LEU A 129 -23.12 6.47 -10.01
C LEU A 129 -23.17 6.75 -11.53
N ARG A 130 -22.11 7.31 -12.10
CA ARG A 130 -21.96 7.55 -13.54
C ARG A 130 -21.34 6.38 -14.29
N HIS A 131 -20.86 5.37 -13.57
CA HIS A 131 -20.22 4.20 -14.17
C HIS A 131 -21.25 3.32 -14.88
N ARG A 132 -21.00 3.00 -16.17
CA ARG A 132 -21.92 2.24 -17.04
C ARG A 132 -21.59 0.75 -17.13
N GLY A 133 -20.57 0.28 -16.42
CA GLY A 133 -20.24 -1.13 -16.30
C GLY A 133 -21.28 -1.92 -15.51
N SER A 134 -21.11 -3.24 -15.52
CA SER A 134 -21.87 -4.18 -14.72
C SER A 134 -21.76 -3.89 -13.21
N SER A 135 -22.62 -4.51 -12.40
CA SER A 135 -22.58 -4.32 -10.95
C SER A 135 -21.24 -4.74 -10.33
N ASP A 136 -20.65 -5.84 -10.81
CA ASP A 136 -19.38 -6.36 -10.29
C ASP A 136 -18.22 -5.43 -10.65
N GLU A 137 -18.12 -4.99 -11.91
CA GLU A 137 -17.11 -4.01 -12.33
C GLU A 137 -17.22 -2.69 -11.56
N ARG A 138 -18.44 -2.28 -11.23
CA ARG A 138 -18.69 -1.08 -10.43
C ARG A 138 -18.27 -1.24 -8.98
N LEU A 139 -18.50 -2.40 -8.37
CA LEU A 139 -18.05 -2.69 -7.01
C LEU A 139 -16.53 -2.80 -6.94
N ASP A 140 -15.89 -3.40 -7.93
CA ASP A 140 -14.43 -3.45 -8.05
C ASP A 140 -13.85 -2.04 -8.18
N SER A 141 -14.44 -1.24 -9.07
CA SER A 141 -14.06 0.16 -9.29
C SER A 141 -14.26 1.04 -8.04
N LEU A 142 -15.38 0.87 -7.35
CA LEU A 142 -15.66 1.55 -6.07
C LEU A 142 -14.58 1.21 -5.05
N THR A 143 -14.32 -0.07 -4.84
CA THR A 143 -13.36 -0.56 -3.83
C THR A 143 -11.96 -0.07 -4.14
N ALA A 144 -11.51 -0.20 -5.39
CA ALA A 144 -10.19 0.24 -5.81
C ALA A 144 -10.03 1.76 -5.69
N THR A 145 -11.02 2.54 -6.12
CA THR A 145 -10.95 4.00 -6.04
C THR A 145 -10.99 4.49 -4.59
N SER A 146 -11.87 3.93 -3.76
CA SER A 146 -11.97 4.27 -2.34
C SER A 146 -10.68 3.95 -1.59
N ALA A 147 -10.12 2.75 -1.77
CA ALA A 147 -8.86 2.38 -1.11
C ALA A 147 -7.67 3.20 -1.62
N SER A 148 -7.59 3.47 -2.93
CA SER A 148 -6.55 4.36 -3.47
C SER A 148 -6.66 5.76 -2.88
N THR A 149 -7.87 6.30 -2.76
CA THR A 149 -8.15 7.62 -2.18
C THR A 149 -7.75 7.67 -0.71
N LEU A 150 -8.11 6.64 0.07
CA LEU A 150 -7.69 6.52 1.46
C LEU A 150 -6.17 6.54 1.57
N LEU A 151 -5.48 5.71 0.80
CA LEU A 151 -4.02 5.60 0.85
C LEU A 151 -3.32 6.91 0.48
N THR A 152 -3.79 7.62 -0.54
CA THR A 152 -3.19 8.91 -0.95
C THR A 152 -3.46 10.02 0.06
N VAL A 153 -4.66 10.08 0.65
CA VAL A 153 -4.98 11.09 1.67
C VAL A 153 -4.20 10.83 2.96
N VAL A 154 -4.18 9.58 3.43
CA VAL A 154 -3.46 9.22 4.66
C VAL A 154 -1.95 9.37 4.49
N ALA A 155 -1.40 9.29 3.28
CA ALA A 155 0.01 9.63 3.02
C ALA A 155 0.36 11.08 3.42
N GLY A 156 -0.61 12.01 3.39
CA GLY A 156 -0.45 13.38 3.88
C GLY A 156 -0.13 13.47 5.37
N ALA A 157 -0.43 12.43 6.17
CA ALA A 157 -0.03 12.36 7.58
C ALA A 157 1.50 12.32 7.76
N LEU A 158 2.27 11.91 6.74
CA LEU A 158 3.73 12.05 6.78
C LEU A 158 4.16 13.51 6.77
N LEU A 159 3.45 14.37 6.05
CA LEU A 159 3.71 15.81 6.02
C LEU A 159 3.38 16.46 7.37
N ALA A 160 2.26 16.06 7.98
CA ALA A 160 1.90 16.49 9.33
C ALA A 160 2.94 16.05 10.36
N ALA A 161 3.43 14.81 10.25
CA ALA A 161 4.48 14.30 11.15
C ALA A 161 5.81 15.06 11.04
N VAL A 162 6.10 15.68 9.89
CA VAL A 162 7.30 16.53 9.73
C VAL A 162 7.22 17.78 10.59
N GLU A 163 6.02 18.33 10.80
CA GLU A 163 5.78 19.50 11.67
C GLU A 163 6.12 19.17 13.12
N VAL A 164 5.60 18.04 13.59
CA VAL A 164 5.83 17.52 14.94
C VAL A 164 7.32 17.24 15.14
N SER A 165 7.92 16.46 14.22
CA SER A 165 9.35 16.18 14.25
C SER A 165 9.85 15.62 12.92
N GLY A 166 10.65 16.41 12.21
CA GLY A 166 11.37 15.95 11.02
C GLY A 166 12.28 14.74 11.29
N ALA A 167 12.88 14.67 12.49
CA ALA A 167 13.70 13.52 12.90
C ALA A 167 12.85 12.25 13.03
N ALA A 168 11.63 12.33 13.53
CA ALA A 168 10.74 11.17 13.63
C ALA A 168 10.40 10.58 12.26
N VAL A 169 10.09 11.45 11.30
CA VAL A 169 9.83 11.05 9.91
C VAL A 169 11.07 10.45 9.28
N ALA A 170 12.25 11.03 9.50
CA ALA A 170 13.51 10.51 8.98
C ALA A 170 13.83 9.10 9.53
N VAL A 171 13.64 8.87 10.84
CA VAL A 171 13.85 7.55 11.46
C VAL A 171 12.87 6.52 10.92
N ALA A 172 11.59 6.84 10.85
CA ALA A 172 10.58 5.91 10.34
C ALA A 172 10.79 5.60 8.85
N ALA A 173 11.08 6.62 8.03
CA ALA A 173 11.41 6.44 6.62
C ALA A 173 12.68 5.61 6.43
N GLY A 174 13.71 5.86 7.23
CA GLY A 174 14.93 5.03 7.27
C GLY A 174 14.63 3.58 7.65
N GLY A 175 13.75 3.37 8.64
CA GLY A 175 13.29 2.04 9.04
C GLY A 175 12.55 1.31 7.91
N VAL A 176 11.69 2.01 7.17
CA VAL A 176 11.02 1.49 5.97
C VAL A 176 12.05 1.12 4.90
N ALA A 177 13.03 1.98 4.62
CA ALA A 177 14.09 1.73 3.65
C ALA A 177 14.93 0.49 4.01
N ALA A 178 15.39 0.40 5.26
CA ALA A 178 16.17 -0.73 5.74
C ALA A 178 15.38 -2.05 5.67
N ALA A 179 14.14 -2.05 6.14
CA ALA A 179 13.28 -3.23 6.10
C ALA A 179 12.96 -3.67 4.66
N THR A 180 12.65 -2.74 3.76
CA THR A 180 12.36 -3.08 2.36
C THR A 180 13.57 -3.67 1.63
N VAL A 181 14.75 -3.08 1.81
CA VAL A 181 16.00 -3.60 1.22
C VAL A 181 16.34 -4.98 1.75
N VAL A 182 16.31 -5.18 3.08
CA VAL A 182 16.61 -6.49 3.68
C VAL A 182 15.56 -7.53 3.28
N ARG A 183 14.29 -7.15 3.16
CA ARG A 183 13.24 -8.07 2.72
C ARG A 183 13.41 -8.53 1.26
N ALA A 184 14.09 -7.73 0.44
CA ALA A 184 14.39 -8.05 -0.95
C ALA A 184 15.61 -8.96 -1.14
N LEU A 185 16.34 -9.29 -0.07
CA LEU A 185 17.45 -10.25 -0.13
C LEU A 185 16.96 -11.64 -0.56
N PRO A 186 17.79 -12.40 -1.31
CA PRO A 186 17.46 -13.77 -1.67
C PRO A 186 17.42 -14.65 -0.42
N GLY A 187 16.32 -15.38 -0.21
CA GLY A 187 16.17 -16.28 0.92
C GLY A 187 14.72 -16.64 1.21
N PRO A 188 14.48 -17.59 2.11
CA PRO A 188 13.13 -17.96 2.52
C PRO A 188 12.46 -16.79 3.28
N PRO A 189 11.18 -16.47 3.00
CA PRO A 189 10.47 -15.39 3.68
C PRO A 189 10.44 -15.50 5.21
N ALA A 190 10.50 -16.72 5.75
CA ALA A 190 10.57 -16.99 7.18
C ALA A 190 11.86 -16.44 7.83
N LEU A 191 12.93 -16.25 7.07
CA LEU A 191 14.17 -15.64 7.53
C LEU A 191 14.25 -14.15 7.16
N THR A 192 13.88 -13.78 5.94
CA THR A 192 14.03 -12.39 5.47
C THR A 192 13.06 -11.42 6.14
N SER A 193 11.87 -11.88 6.55
CA SER A 193 10.89 -11.02 7.24
C SER A 193 11.33 -10.60 8.65
N PRO A 194 11.74 -11.50 9.56
CA PRO A 194 12.26 -11.07 10.88
C PRO A 194 13.55 -10.25 10.75
N LEU A 195 14.44 -10.56 9.80
CA LEU A 195 15.63 -9.76 9.54
C LEU A 195 15.28 -8.35 9.06
N ALA A 196 14.27 -8.21 8.20
CA ALA A 196 13.80 -6.90 7.75
C ALA A 196 13.20 -6.07 8.89
N LEU A 197 12.41 -6.69 9.78
CA LEU A 197 11.91 -6.03 10.98
C LEU A 197 13.06 -5.58 11.88
N ALA A 198 14.05 -6.45 12.10
CA ALA A 198 15.26 -6.13 12.87
C ALA A 198 16.08 -5.00 12.24
N ALA A 199 16.15 -4.93 10.91
CA ALA A 199 16.82 -3.85 10.19
C ALA A 199 16.10 -2.51 10.40
N GLY A 200 14.77 -2.48 10.33
CA GLY A 200 13.99 -1.30 10.66
C GLY A 200 14.18 -0.84 12.11
N PHE A 201 14.13 -1.78 13.06
CA PHE A 201 14.44 -1.51 14.46
C PHE A 201 15.87 -1.00 14.66
N GLY A 202 16.85 -1.54 13.92
CA GLY A 202 18.24 -1.14 13.96
C GLY A 202 18.47 0.34 13.59
N VAL A 203 17.66 0.89 12.67
CA VAL A 203 17.65 2.34 12.38
C VAL A 203 17.21 3.12 13.61
N GLY A 204 16.16 2.66 14.30
CA GLY A 204 15.72 3.26 15.57
C GLY A 204 16.79 3.19 16.66
N VAL A 205 17.49 2.06 16.80
CA VAL A 205 18.60 1.90 17.75
C VAL A 205 19.71 2.90 17.47
N TRP A 206 20.13 3.03 16.21
CA TRP A 206 21.15 3.98 15.82
C TRP A 206 20.73 5.43 16.11
N ALA A 207 19.50 5.79 15.74
CA ALA A 207 18.96 7.12 15.95
C ALA A 207 18.69 7.44 17.44
N SER A 208 18.48 6.43 18.29
CA SER A 208 18.26 6.65 19.72
C SER A 208 19.48 7.22 20.46
N GLY A 209 20.67 7.13 19.87
CA GLY A 209 21.87 7.80 20.35
C GLY A 209 22.01 9.26 19.92
N GLN A 210 21.02 9.82 19.21
CA GLN A 210 20.96 11.21 18.77
C GLN A 210 19.91 11.98 19.58
N ASP A 211 19.69 13.26 19.26
CA ASP A 211 18.79 14.16 20.00
C ASP A 211 17.34 13.66 20.15
N ILE A 212 16.86 12.83 19.21
CA ILE A 212 15.53 12.23 19.25
C ILE A 212 15.33 11.21 20.40
N GLY A 213 16.42 10.65 20.94
CA GLY A 213 16.39 9.73 22.09
C GLY A 213 15.61 8.42 21.87
N THR A 214 15.13 7.83 22.97
CA THR A 214 14.45 6.52 22.97
C THR A 214 13.16 6.41 22.13
N PRO A 215 12.37 7.48 21.86
CA PRO A 215 11.28 7.45 20.88
C PRO A 215 11.68 6.88 19.51
N ALA A 216 12.93 7.06 19.09
CA ALA A 216 13.44 6.52 17.83
C ALA A 216 13.29 4.99 17.71
N LEU A 217 13.35 4.26 18.82
CA LEU A 217 13.17 2.81 18.84
C LEU A 217 11.78 2.41 18.34
N ALA A 218 10.74 3.08 18.83
CA ALA A 218 9.36 2.83 18.43
C ALA A 218 9.12 3.24 16.96
N LEU A 219 9.67 4.37 16.55
CA LEU A 219 9.55 4.88 15.18
C LEU A 219 10.24 3.95 14.15
N GLY A 220 11.45 3.47 14.45
CA GLY A 220 12.15 2.50 13.60
C GLY A 220 11.43 1.16 13.52
N ALA A 221 10.92 0.65 14.65
CA ALA A 221 10.11 -0.57 14.69
C ALA A 221 8.82 -0.42 13.87
N ALA A 222 8.09 0.69 14.05
CA ALA A 222 6.86 0.99 13.33
C ALA A 222 7.12 1.10 11.82
N GLY A 223 8.16 1.83 11.41
CA GLY A 223 8.59 1.91 10.01
C GLY A 223 8.88 0.53 9.42
N GLY A 224 9.65 -0.30 10.13
CA GLY A 224 9.95 -1.67 9.69
C GLY A 224 8.71 -2.57 9.58
N ALA A 225 7.80 -2.49 10.54
CA ALA A 225 6.54 -3.26 10.52
C ALA A 225 5.61 -2.81 9.38
N CYS A 226 5.44 -1.50 9.21
CA CYS A 226 4.65 -0.92 8.12
C CYS A 226 5.23 -1.27 6.75
N ALA A 227 6.55 -1.31 6.61
CA ALA A 227 7.19 -1.76 5.37
C ALA A 227 6.82 -3.21 5.02
N LEU A 228 6.86 -4.12 6.00
CA LEU A 228 6.47 -5.51 5.79
C LEU A 228 4.98 -5.65 5.45
N LEU A 229 4.11 -4.86 6.09
CA LEU A 229 2.68 -4.81 5.76
C LEU A 229 2.46 -4.32 4.33
N GLY A 230 3.09 -3.21 3.95
CA GLY A 230 3.00 -2.65 2.60
C GLY A 230 3.53 -3.61 1.53
N LEU A 231 4.67 -4.26 1.78
CA LEU A 231 5.21 -5.31 0.90
C LEU A 231 4.27 -6.51 0.81
N ARG A 232 3.61 -6.87 1.92
CA ARG A 232 2.66 -7.97 1.94
C ARG A 232 1.44 -7.66 1.07
N VAL A 233 0.90 -6.45 1.16
CA VAL A 233 -0.19 -5.97 0.30
C VAL A 233 0.25 -5.90 -1.17
N ALA A 234 1.48 -5.45 -1.43
CA ALA A 234 2.06 -5.42 -2.77
C ALA A 234 2.42 -6.79 -3.34
N SER A 235 2.34 -7.86 -2.55
CA SER A 235 2.66 -9.22 -2.97
C SER A 235 1.43 -9.87 -3.61
N TYR A 236 1.57 -10.35 -4.83
CA TYR A 236 0.48 -10.99 -5.57
C TYR A 236 0.97 -12.26 -6.27
N ASP A 237 0.03 -13.03 -6.79
CA ASP A 237 0.27 -14.26 -7.54
C ASP A 237 0.13 -14.06 -9.07
N PHE A 238 0.11 -12.80 -9.52
CA PHE A 238 -0.17 -12.43 -10.90
C PHE A 238 1.12 -12.38 -11.76
N PRO A 239 1.11 -12.87 -13.01
CA PRO A 239 2.30 -12.92 -13.86
C PRO A 239 2.90 -11.55 -14.27
N SER A 240 2.24 -10.42 -13.98
CA SER A 240 2.71 -9.09 -14.40
C SER A 240 3.74 -8.49 -13.43
N ARG A 241 5.01 -8.48 -13.86
CA ARG A 241 6.12 -7.82 -13.15
C ARG A 241 5.91 -6.31 -12.89
N PHE A 242 5.22 -5.62 -13.80
CA PHE A 242 5.03 -4.16 -13.71
C PHE A 242 4.03 -3.75 -12.63
N VAL A 243 3.12 -4.64 -12.27
CA VAL A 243 2.13 -4.42 -11.21
C VAL A 243 2.80 -4.45 -9.83
N HIS A 244 3.60 -5.49 -9.58
CA HIS A 244 4.43 -5.63 -8.39
C HIS A 244 5.41 -4.47 -8.22
N PHE A 245 5.87 -3.90 -9.34
CA PHE A 245 6.85 -2.84 -9.33
C PHE A 245 6.29 -1.57 -8.67
N THR A 246 5.23 -0.98 -9.22
CA THR A 246 4.71 0.30 -8.73
C THR A 246 4.10 0.21 -7.33
N ALA A 247 3.34 -0.86 -7.05
CA ALA A 247 2.77 -1.07 -5.72
C ALA A 247 3.86 -1.35 -4.67
N GLY A 248 4.89 -2.11 -5.05
CA GLY A 248 6.06 -2.40 -4.21
C GLY A 248 6.89 -1.16 -3.86
N VAL A 249 6.92 -0.14 -4.74
CA VAL A 249 7.61 1.12 -4.45
C VAL A 249 6.89 1.93 -3.38
N ALA A 250 5.57 2.09 -3.49
CA ALA A 250 4.83 3.10 -2.73
C ALA A 250 4.16 2.59 -1.45
N LEU A 251 3.64 1.37 -1.44
CA LEU A 251 2.89 0.84 -0.30
C LEU A 251 3.69 0.71 1.00
N PRO A 252 4.99 0.33 0.99
CA PRO A 252 5.77 0.27 2.23
C PRO A 252 5.84 1.61 2.97
N LEU A 253 6.05 2.70 2.25
CA LEU A 253 6.16 4.04 2.84
C LEU A 253 4.77 4.64 3.15
N THR A 254 3.79 4.42 2.27
CA THR A 254 2.41 4.86 2.50
C THR A 254 1.81 4.20 3.75
N ALA A 255 2.08 2.92 3.97
CA ALA A 255 1.61 2.19 5.16
C ALA A 255 2.20 2.72 6.47
N ALA A 256 3.33 3.45 6.43
CA ALA A 256 3.93 4.06 7.62
C ALA A 256 3.21 5.34 8.05
N ALA A 257 2.59 6.07 7.11
CA ALA A 257 1.92 7.35 7.39
C ALA A 257 0.95 7.34 8.59
N PRO A 258 -0.01 6.39 8.70
CA PRO A 258 -0.95 6.36 9.82
C PRO A 258 -0.33 5.90 11.15
N ALA A 259 0.91 5.41 11.15
CA ALA A 259 1.63 5.02 12.37
C ALA A 259 2.57 6.12 12.85
N VAL A 260 3.27 6.78 11.92
CA VAL A 260 4.34 7.75 12.24
C VAL A 260 3.77 9.01 12.87
N TYR A 261 2.69 9.58 12.31
CA TYR A 261 2.08 10.79 12.86
C TYR A 261 1.62 10.63 14.32
N PRO A 262 0.77 9.65 14.69
CA PRO A 262 0.35 9.51 16.09
C PRO A 262 1.51 9.11 17.01
N LEU A 263 2.51 8.36 16.53
CA LEU A 263 3.70 8.05 17.34
C LEU A 263 4.56 9.29 17.59
N ALA A 264 4.68 10.19 16.61
CA ALA A 264 5.38 11.45 16.80
C ALA A 264 4.68 12.28 17.88
N VAL A 265 3.38 12.52 17.73
CA VAL A 265 2.55 13.29 18.69
C VAL A 265 2.58 12.67 20.09
N ALA A 266 2.60 11.34 20.21
CA ALA A 266 2.55 10.68 21.50
C ALA A 266 3.90 10.62 22.24
N LEU A 267 5.03 10.77 21.54
CA LEU A 267 6.36 10.49 22.08
C LEU A 267 7.31 11.70 22.08
N LEU A 268 7.00 12.76 21.35
CA LEU A 268 7.85 13.94 21.14
C LEU A 268 7.06 15.21 21.43
#